data_AF-A0A957IXD3-F1
#
_entry.id   AF-A0A957IXD3-F1
#
_cell.length_a   1.000
_cell.length_b   1.000
_cell.length_c   1.000
_cell.angle_alpha   90.00
_cell.angle_beta   90.00
_cell.angle_gamma   90.00
#
_symmetry.space_group_name_H-M   'P 1'
#
loop_
_entity.id
_entity.type
_entity.pdbx_description
1 polymer ?
#
loop_
_entity_poly.entity_id
_entity_poly.type
_entity_poly.pdbx_seq_one_letter_code
_entity_poly.pdbx_strand_id
1 'polypeptide(L)'
;HRALAAYRGRQVTLESRVWDRLKAPDMSYEHIANANLHLSREIVAALQLGDMTLLGTEISWTEKLLLNYNMPPETLRHYLTAYYEAAREVLAEDGRPIVGWLEGICSGDES
;
A
#
# COMPACT_ATOMS: atom_id res chain seq x y z
N HIS A 1 -15.32 -1.96 -13.29
CA HIS A 1 -14.58 -2.52 -12.13
C HIS A 1 -14.89 -1.70 -10.87
N ARG A 2 -15.79 -2.18 -10.00
CA ARG A 2 -16.23 -1.48 -8.77
C ARG A 2 -15.06 -1.10 -7.85
N ALA A 3 -14.12 -2.03 -7.63
CA ALA A 3 -12.92 -1.80 -6.82
C ALA A 3 -11.98 -0.73 -7.42
N LEU A 4 -11.76 -0.75 -8.73
CA LEU A 4 -10.94 0.28 -9.41
C LEU A 4 -11.54 1.68 -9.27
N ALA A 5 -12.87 1.80 -9.44
CA ALA A 5 -13.56 3.08 -9.31
C ALA A 5 -13.51 3.59 -7.85
N ALA A 6 -13.74 2.70 -6.88
CA ALA A 6 -13.67 3.03 -5.47
C ALA A 6 -12.25 3.45 -5.04
N TYR A 7 -11.24 2.73 -5.51
CA TYR A 7 -9.84 3.05 -5.24
C TYR A 7 -9.46 4.43 -5.80
N ARG A 8 -9.67 4.67 -7.09
CA ARG A 8 -9.37 5.97 -7.71
C ARG A 8 -10.13 7.13 -7.06
N GLY A 9 -11.40 6.92 -6.73
CA GLY A 9 -12.23 7.95 -6.11
C GLY A 9 -11.84 8.30 -4.67
N ARG A 10 -11.08 7.44 -3.98
CA ARG A 10 -10.73 7.61 -2.57
C ARG A 10 -9.21 7.57 -2.30
N GLN A 11 -8.39 7.54 -3.36
CA GLN A 11 -6.94 7.39 -3.27
C GLN A 11 -6.31 8.49 -2.40
N VAL A 12 -6.66 9.76 -2.64
CA VAL A 12 -6.14 10.90 -1.86
C VAL A 12 -6.48 10.76 -0.36
N THR A 13 -7.71 10.35 -0.04
CA THR A 13 -8.13 10.12 1.35
C THR A 13 -7.37 8.96 1.97
N LEU A 14 -7.17 7.88 1.23
CA LEU A 14 -6.39 6.73 1.67
C LEU A 14 -4.94 7.14 1.98
N GLU A 15 -4.27 7.81 1.05
CA GLU A 15 -2.86 8.23 1.22
C GLU A 15 -2.69 9.22 2.38
N SER A 16 -3.64 10.14 2.57
CA SER A 16 -3.67 11.00 3.76
C SER A 16 -3.79 10.19 5.04
N ARG A 17 -4.62 9.15 5.04
CA ARG A 17 -4.81 8.24 6.19
C ARG A 17 -3.58 7.38 6.46
N VAL A 18 -2.80 7.04 5.43
CA VAL A 18 -1.51 6.36 5.57
C VAL A 18 -0.49 7.28 6.24
N TRP A 19 -0.39 8.52 5.76
CA TRP A 19 0.50 9.52 6.37
C TRP A 19 0.15 9.77 7.84
N ASP A 20 -1.13 9.95 8.17
CA ASP A 20 -1.60 10.17 9.54
C ASP A 20 -1.24 9.01 10.49
N ARG A 21 -1.26 7.77 9.98
CA ARG A 21 -0.91 6.56 10.75
C ARG A 21 0.59 6.41 10.93
N LEU A 22 1.37 6.81 9.93
CA LEU A 22 2.81 6.61 9.97
C LEU A 22 3.50 7.55 10.93
N LYS A 23 3.11 8.85 10.96
CA LYS A 23 3.64 9.97 11.79
C LYS A 23 4.81 9.60 12.72
N ALA A 24 5.89 9.11 12.11
CA ALA A 24 7.10 8.69 12.77
C ALA A 24 8.10 9.83 12.56
N PRO A 25 8.85 10.24 13.59
CA PRO A 25 9.79 11.35 13.49
C PRO A 25 10.86 11.16 12.40
N ASP A 26 11.05 9.92 11.95
CA ASP A 26 12.13 9.44 11.10
C ASP A 26 11.70 9.17 9.64
N MET A 27 10.41 9.32 9.29
CA MET A 27 9.93 9.17 7.91
C MET A 27 9.65 10.50 7.22
N SER A 28 10.37 10.76 6.12
CA SER A 28 10.09 11.89 5.24
C SER A 28 8.76 11.73 4.51
N TYR A 29 7.98 12.82 4.43
CA TYR A 29 6.78 12.90 3.60
C TYR A 29 7.06 12.53 2.15
N GLU A 30 8.21 12.93 1.61
CA GLU A 30 8.60 12.63 0.23
C GLU A 30 8.77 11.12 -0.01
N HIS A 31 9.39 10.41 0.93
CA HIS A 31 9.56 8.96 0.82
C HIS A 31 8.21 8.22 0.85
N ILE A 32 7.30 8.65 1.72
CA ILE A 32 5.94 8.07 1.80
C ILE A 32 5.14 8.40 0.53
N ALA A 33 5.23 9.62 0.02
CA ALA A 33 4.58 10.02 -1.22
C ALA A 33 5.08 9.21 -2.43
N ASN A 34 6.40 8.97 -2.52
CA ASN A 34 6.96 8.12 -3.56
C ASN A 34 6.50 6.66 -3.43
N ALA A 35 6.52 6.09 -2.22
CA ALA A 35 6.01 4.74 -1.99
C ALA A 35 4.53 4.61 -2.38
N ASN A 36 3.69 5.60 -2.03
CA ASN A 36 2.28 5.66 -2.43
C ASN A 36 2.12 5.73 -3.95
N LEU A 37 2.91 6.56 -4.63
CA LEU A 37 2.86 6.72 -6.08
C LEU A 37 3.13 5.40 -6.81
N HIS A 38 4.14 4.66 -6.38
CA HIS A 38 4.47 3.38 -6.99
C HIS A 38 3.41 2.31 -6.67
N LEU A 39 3.03 2.15 -5.39
CA LEU A 39 2.05 1.15 -4.98
C LEU A 39 0.68 1.40 -5.63
N SER A 40 0.25 2.65 -5.75
CA SER A 40 -1.02 2.99 -6.40
C SER A 40 -1.06 2.65 -7.88
N ARG A 41 0.05 2.85 -8.60
CA ARG A 41 0.17 2.46 -10.02
C ARG A 41 0.01 0.96 -10.20
N GLU A 42 0.70 0.18 -9.36
CA GLU A 42 0.60 -1.27 -9.40
C GLU A 42 -0.80 -1.76 -9.03
N ILE A 43 -1.42 -1.18 -7.99
CA ILE A 43 -2.80 -1.54 -7.61
C ILE A 43 -3.77 -1.25 -8.75
N VAL A 44 -3.63 -0.10 -9.41
CA VAL A 44 -4.47 0.26 -10.56
C VAL A 44 -4.26 -0.72 -11.72
N ALA A 45 -3.01 -1.07 -12.04
CA ALA A 45 -2.69 -2.02 -13.10
C ALA A 45 -3.28 -3.41 -12.81
N ALA A 46 -3.05 -3.94 -11.61
CA ALA A 46 -3.59 -5.22 -11.16
C ALA A 46 -5.13 -5.25 -11.22
N LEU A 47 -5.80 -4.18 -10.78
CA LEU A 47 -7.26 -4.07 -10.85
C LEU A 47 -7.79 -3.96 -12.28
N GLN A 48 -7.03 -3.35 -13.19
CA GLN A 48 -7.37 -3.29 -14.62
C GLN A 48 -7.23 -4.66 -15.29
N LEU A 49 -6.22 -5.43 -14.90
CA LEU A 49 -5.98 -6.79 -15.39
C LEU A 49 -6.87 -7.84 -14.71
N GLY A 50 -7.46 -7.49 -13.56
CA GLY A 50 -8.34 -8.39 -12.80
C GLY A 50 -7.59 -9.39 -11.92
N ASP A 51 -6.30 -9.20 -11.70
CA ASP A 51 -5.44 -10.12 -10.96
C ASP A 51 -4.54 -9.36 -9.97
N MET A 52 -4.88 -9.47 -8.68
CA MET A 52 -4.12 -8.84 -7.59
C MET A 52 -2.82 -9.57 -7.25
N THR A 53 -2.63 -10.83 -7.70
CA THR A 53 -1.40 -11.58 -7.43
C THR A 53 -0.19 -10.98 -8.14
N LEU A 54 -0.41 -10.21 -9.20
CA LEU A 54 0.60 -9.47 -9.94
C LEU A 54 1.36 -8.45 -9.06
N LEU A 55 0.73 -7.97 -7.99
CA LEU A 55 1.38 -7.07 -7.02
C LEU A 55 2.48 -7.76 -6.21
N GLY A 56 2.36 -9.07 -5.96
CA GLY A 56 3.32 -9.83 -5.15
C GLY A 56 4.69 -10.00 -5.82
N THR A 57 4.72 -10.07 -7.15
CA THR A 57 5.96 -10.06 -7.94
C THR A 57 6.69 -8.72 -7.82
N GLU A 58 5.95 -7.65 -7.55
CA GLU A 58 6.42 -6.28 -7.60
C GLU A 58 6.74 -5.67 -6.23
N ILE A 59 6.33 -6.22 -5.06
CA ILE A 59 6.75 -5.67 -3.73
C ILE A 59 8.28 -5.52 -3.61
N SER A 60 9.05 -6.28 -4.39
CA SER A 60 10.51 -6.10 -4.53
C SER A 60 10.93 -4.66 -4.88
N TRP A 61 10.11 -3.86 -5.58
CA TRP A 61 10.42 -2.46 -5.85
C TRP A 61 10.27 -1.59 -4.61
N THR A 62 9.28 -1.84 -3.74
CA THR A 62 9.08 -1.06 -2.51
C THR A 62 10.25 -1.30 -1.57
N GLU A 63 10.67 -2.55 -1.45
CA GLU A 63 11.84 -2.94 -0.67
C GLU A 63 13.12 -2.25 -1.20
N LYS A 64 13.38 -2.32 -2.52
CA LYS A 64 14.52 -1.64 -3.14
C LYS A 64 14.49 -0.12 -2.96
N LEU A 65 13.31 0.49 -3.03
CA LEU A 65 13.14 1.93 -2.85
C LEU A 65 13.44 2.36 -1.42
N LEU A 66 12.96 1.61 -0.43
CA LEU A 66 13.24 1.88 0.99
C LEU A 66 14.70 1.62 1.35
N LEU A 67 15.32 0.58 0.77
CA LEU A 67 16.75 0.33 0.89
C LEU A 67 17.58 1.48 0.30
N ASN A 68 17.18 2.03 -0.85
CA ASN A 68 17.83 3.22 -1.43
C ASN A 68 17.72 4.45 -0.52
N TYR A 69 16.69 4.53 0.31
CA TYR A 69 16.52 5.59 1.30
C TYR A 69 17.21 5.30 2.63
N ASN A 70 18.02 4.23 2.74
CA ASN A 70 18.62 3.74 3.99
C ASN A 70 17.61 3.55 5.12
N MET A 71 16.35 3.24 4.79
CA MET A 71 15.33 3.00 5.82
C MET A 71 15.43 1.57 6.34
N PRO A 72 15.24 1.35 7.67
CA PRO A 72 15.21 0.01 8.24
C PRO A 72 14.15 -0.87 7.55
N PRO A 73 14.42 -2.16 7.31
CA PRO A 73 13.44 -3.10 6.73
C PRO A 73 12.08 -3.09 7.44
N GLU A 74 12.06 -2.83 8.74
CA GLU A 74 10.86 -2.70 9.58
C GLU A 74 9.95 -1.54 9.13
N THR A 75 10.51 -0.53 8.47
CA THR A 75 9.78 0.60 7.88
C THR A 75 8.85 0.14 6.78
N LEU A 76 9.25 -0.85 5.97
CA LEU A 76 8.40 -1.42 4.93
C LEU A 76 7.16 -2.05 5.57
N ARG A 77 7.36 -2.83 6.63
CA ARG A 77 6.27 -3.46 7.38
C ARG A 77 5.32 -2.41 7.96
N HIS A 78 5.86 -1.38 8.61
CA HIS A 78 5.04 -0.28 9.15
C HIS A 78 4.26 0.45 8.06
N TYR A 79 4.89 0.72 6.91
CA TYR A 79 4.23 1.32 5.75
C TYR A 79 3.09 0.45 5.22
N LEU A 80 3.34 -0.84 4.98
CA LEU A 80 2.34 -1.78 4.45
C LEU A 80 1.18 -1.98 5.44
N THR A 81 1.47 -2.09 6.74
CA THR A 81 0.44 -2.16 7.79
C THR A 81 -0.39 -0.88 7.86
N ALA A 82 0.25 0.30 7.76
CA ALA A 82 -0.48 1.57 7.72
C ALA A 82 -1.37 1.68 6.47
N TYR A 83 -0.87 1.19 5.33
CA TYR A 83 -1.62 1.12 4.07
C TYR A 83 -2.82 0.17 4.16
N TYR A 84 -2.63 -1.00 4.74
CA TYR A 84 -3.69 -1.98 5.03
C TYR A 84 -4.80 -1.37 5.88
N GLU A 85 -4.45 -0.80 7.03
CA GLU A 85 -5.42 -0.21 7.96
C GLU A 85 -6.16 0.98 7.35
N ALA A 86 -5.47 1.82 6.56
CA ALA A 86 -6.09 2.91 5.83
C ALA A 86 -7.04 2.40 4.72
N ALA A 87 -6.64 1.37 3.97
CA ALA A 87 -7.46 0.77 2.92
C ALA A 87 -8.74 0.14 3.50
N ARG A 88 -8.64 -0.52 4.66
CA ARG A 88 -9.80 -1.07 5.38
C ARG A 88 -10.80 0.00 5.78
N GLU A 89 -10.33 1.11 6.34
CA GLU A 89 -11.17 2.24 6.75
C GLU A 89 -11.82 2.93 5.55
N VAL A 90 -11.03 3.24 4.51
CA VAL A 90 -11.44 4.14 3.42
C VAL A 90 -12.19 3.41 2.30
N LEU A 91 -11.78 2.18 1.97
CA LEU A 91 -12.35 1.44 0.85
C LEU A 91 -13.43 0.45 1.29
N ALA A 92 -13.34 -0.07 2.52
CA ALA A 92 -14.27 -1.04 3.09
C ALA A 92 -14.62 -2.17 2.09
N GLU A 93 -15.89 -2.51 1.94
CA GLU A 93 -16.34 -3.58 1.04
C GLU A 93 -16.06 -3.31 -0.44
N ASP A 94 -15.99 -2.04 -0.86
CA ASP A 94 -15.75 -1.68 -2.25
C ASP A 94 -14.30 -1.98 -2.67
N GLY A 95 -13.36 -1.98 -1.72
CA GLY A 95 -11.94 -2.27 -1.94
C GLY A 95 -11.52 -3.69 -1.60
N ARG A 96 -12.45 -4.64 -1.44
CA ARG A 96 -12.16 -6.01 -1.00
C ARG A 96 -10.92 -6.67 -1.62
N PRO A 97 -10.69 -6.61 -2.95
CA PRO A 97 -9.49 -7.21 -3.55
C PRO A 97 -8.18 -6.59 -3.04
N ILE A 98 -8.16 -5.29 -2.78
CA ILE A 98 -7.00 -4.57 -2.26
C ILE A 98 -6.79 -4.91 -0.80
N VAL A 99 -7.85 -4.86 -0.01
CA VAL A 99 -7.81 -5.15 1.43
C VAL A 99 -7.36 -6.59 1.68
N GLY A 100 -7.91 -7.56 0.95
CA GLY A 100 -7.54 -8.97 1.11
C GLY A 100 -6.10 -9.26 0.69
N TRP A 101 -5.60 -8.59 -0.35
CA TRP A 101 -4.19 -8.71 -0.73
C TRP A 101 -3.26 -8.11 0.33
N LEU A 102 -3.58 -6.91 0.84
CA LEU A 102 -2.83 -6.25 1.91
C LEU A 102 -2.82 -7.06 3.21
N GLU A 103 -3.96 -7.68 3.56
CA GLU A 103 -4.05 -8.59 4.71
C GLU A 103 -3.10 -9.78 4.54
N GLY A 104 -3.12 -10.44 3.38
CA GLY A 104 -2.27 -11.61 3.11
C GLY A 104 -0.78 -11.32 3.24
N ILE A 105 -0.31 -10.15 2.80
CA ILE A 105 1.10 -9.76 2.94
C ILE A 105 1.45 -9.32 4.37
N CYS A 106 0.51 -8.73 5.11
CA CYS A 106 0.76 -8.31 6.50
C CYS A 106 0.73 -9.51 7.47
N SER A 107 -0.02 -10.56 7.15
CA SER A 107 -0.13 -11.79 7.95
C SER A 107 0.93 -12.85 7.61
N GLY A 108 1.70 -12.66 6.54
CA GLY A 108 2.64 -13.66 6.00
C GLY A 108 4.00 -13.80 6.72
N ASP A 109 4.22 -13.13 7.86
CA ASP A 109 5.52 -13.08 8.57
C ASP A 109 5.66 -14.14 9.70
N GLU A 110 4.79 -15.17 9.78
CA GLU A 110 4.89 -16.27 10.77
C GLU A 110 5.27 -17.65 10.17
N SER A 111 6.23 -17.74 9.25
CA SER A 111 6.80 -19.05 8.84
C SER A 111 8.29 -19.00 8.58
#